data_AF-A0A3D3EWK3-F1
#
_entry.id   AF-A0A3D3EWK3-F1
#
_cell.length_a   1.000
_cell.length_b   1.000
_cell.length_c   1.000
_cell.angle_alpha   90.00
_cell.angle_beta   90.00
_cell.angle_gamma   90.00
#
_symmetry.space_group_name_H-M   'P 1'
#
loop_
_entity.id
_entity.type
_entity.pdbx_description
1 polymer ?
#
loop_
_entity_poly.entity_id
_entity_poly.type
_entity_poly.pdbx_seq_one_letter_code
_entity_poly.pdbx_strand_id
1 'polypeptide(L)'
;MTSFMLYRLHSHPDLLLMDHLAQVQSTGLNAFRDNGIFPEDGELLKVILAFHDLGKGSVHFQDYLLNSGPRSNLTRHSEISALWACYYCIFSLNINPLDALFAYICVRSHHGSLGNILSLLCPGLDNSDLLKINDSMDYDELNQILAELGLNSNLSKSLFNSLLDYFSKNSLAKLYRMHKSKLTPYSWLRLNYLFSLLIWADKYSAIFQDQAHDHASNIWKTEYLDAYKSHLPNSKGTIDRIRSEAYEMLPQALNIQSDLYSINMPTGSGKTLSSLKAALELRKLRPHLKRIIYCLPFTSVIDQNHSVFHDILVQNSIQPDSSLLLAHHHLADFNYQAQTEYSRNESEYLVETWDSELVVST
;
A
#
# COMPACT_ATOMS: atom_id res chain seq x y z
N MET A 1 39.05 5.63 10.68
CA MET A 1 38.26 6.43 11.63
C MET A 1 36.85 6.45 11.10
N THR A 2 36.00 5.53 11.56
CA THR A 2 34.55 5.59 11.32
C THR A 2 34.04 6.80 12.09
N SER A 3 33.83 7.91 11.38
CA SER A 3 33.01 9.00 11.90
C SER A 3 31.68 8.39 12.27
N PHE A 4 31.30 8.40 13.55
CA PHE A 4 29.91 8.21 13.93
C PHE A 4 29.15 9.36 13.25
N MET A 5 28.54 9.10 12.10
CA MET A 5 27.64 10.06 11.46
C MET A 5 26.46 10.24 12.41
N LEU A 6 26.21 11.48 12.78
CA LEU A 6 25.23 11.82 13.81
C LEU A 6 24.10 12.56 13.10
N TYR A 7 23.08 11.79 12.70
CA TYR A 7 21.82 12.29 12.14
C TYR A 7 21.07 13.12 13.17
N ARG A 8 20.38 14.17 12.71
CA ARG A 8 19.72 15.16 13.57
C ARG A 8 18.32 15.53 13.09
N LEU A 9 18.05 15.36 11.80
CA LEU A 9 16.73 15.62 11.25
C LEU A 9 15.74 14.58 11.76
N HIS A 10 14.55 15.04 12.17
CA HIS A 10 13.48 14.20 12.68
C HIS A 10 12.35 14.07 11.66
N SER A 11 11.81 12.87 11.50
CA SER A 11 10.58 12.62 10.73
C SER A 11 9.34 12.84 11.60
N HIS A 12 9.45 12.46 12.87
CA HIS A 12 8.45 12.54 13.95
C HIS A 12 9.18 12.95 15.24
N PRO A 13 8.50 13.41 16.31
CA PRO A 13 9.17 13.96 17.49
C PRO A 13 10.24 13.04 18.11
N ASP A 14 10.02 11.73 18.07
CA ASP A 14 10.90 10.72 18.66
C ASP A 14 11.57 9.80 17.61
N LEU A 15 11.53 10.15 16.32
CA LEU A 15 12.06 9.31 15.23
C LEU A 15 12.91 10.13 14.25
N LEU A 16 14.16 9.69 14.04
CA LEU A 16 15.04 10.31 13.07
C LEU A 16 14.53 10.12 11.64
N LEU A 17 14.82 11.09 10.78
CA LEU A 17 14.45 11.07 9.37
C LEU A 17 15.16 9.93 8.62
N MET A 18 16.44 9.69 8.95
CA MET A 18 17.22 8.59 8.39
C MET A 18 16.54 7.23 8.66
N ASP A 19 16.27 6.93 9.93
CA ASP A 19 15.70 5.66 10.36
C ASP A 19 14.33 5.43 9.73
N HIS A 20 13.48 6.46 9.72
CA HIS A 20 12.18 6.40 9.09
C HIS A 20 12.27 6.12 7.58
N LEU A 21 13.08 6.86 6.83
CA LEU A 21 13.21 6.66 5.38
C LEU A 21 13.81 5.30 5.05
N ALA A 22 14.76 4.80 5.86
CA ALA A 22 15.33 3.46 5.71
C ALA A 22 14.29 2.38 5.95
N GLN A 23 13.48 2.53 6.99
CA GLN A 23 12.40 1.61 7.29
C GLN A 23 11.36 1.60 6.17
N VAL A 24 10.86 2.77 5.76
CA VAL A 24 9.87 2.90 4.67
C VAL A 24 10.41 2.31 3.36
N GLN A 25 11.68 2.60 3.01
CA GLN A 25 12.30 2.03 1.83
C GLN A 25 12.37 0.49 1.90
N SER A 26 12.88 -0.05 3.00
CA SER A 26 13.04 -1.50 3.16
C SER A 26 11.69 -2.23 3.13
N THR A 27 10.71 -1.73 3.90
CA THR A 27 9.33 -2.26 3.96
C THR A 27 8.66 -2.22 2.59
N GLY A 28 8.70 -1.08 1.91
CA GLY A 28 8.08 -0.92 0.58
C GLY A 28 8.75 -1.77 -0.50
N LEU A 29 10.09 -1.87 -0.51
CA LEU A 29 10.82 -2.70 -1.48
C LEU A 29 10.68 -4.20 -1.20
N ASN A 30 10.53 -4.62 0.07
CA ASN A 30 10.22 -6.00 0.42
C ASN A 30 8.85 -6.39 -0.12
N ALA A 31 7.81 -5.60 0.17
CA ALA A 31 6.46 -5.83 -0.34
C ALA A 31 6.41 -5.83 -1.87
N PHE A 32 7.12 -4.91 -2.53
CA PHE A 32 7.22 -4.86 -3.98
C PHE A 32 7.80 -6.15 -4.57
N ARG A 33 8.89 -6.68 -3.99
CA ARG A 33 9.52 -7.93 -4.42
C ARG A 33 8.61 -9.14 -4.20
N ASP A 34 7.94 -9.20 -3.05
CA ASP A 34 6.98 -10.26 -2.72
C ASP A 34 5.79 -10.28 -3.69
N ASN A 35 5.28 -9.12 -4.07
CA ASN A 35 4.15 -8.99 -4.98
C ASN A 35 4.51 -9.40 -6.42
N GLY A 36 5.72 -9.04 -6.89
CA GLY A 36 6.18 -9.36 -8.25
C GLY A 36 5.42 -8.64 -9.38
N ILE A 37 4.72 -7.55 -9.07
CA ILE A 37 3.92 -6.75 -10.02
C ILE A 37 4.75 -5.57 -10.52
N PHE A 38 4.79 -5.33 -11.84
CA PHE A 38 5.61 -4.30 -12.51
C PHE A 38 7.10 -4.33 -12.09
N PRO A 39 7.80 -5.46 -12.25
CA PRO A 39 9.17 -5.65 -11.74
C PRO A 39 10.19 -4.62 -12.24
N GLU A 40 9.92 -3.96 -13.37
CA GLU A 40 10.73 -2.87 -13.91
C GLU A 40 10.78 -1.61 -13.03
N ASP A 41 9.86 -1.47 -12.07
CA ASP A 41 9.69 -0.24 -11.27
C ASP A 41 10.56 -0.16 -10.02
N GLY A 42 11.42 -1.15 -9.75
CA GLY A 42 12.19 -1.20 -8.51
C GLY A 42 13.00 0.08 -8.24
N GLU A 43 13.68 0.62 -9.24
CA GLU A 43 14.45 1.87 -9.12
C GLU A 43 13.54 3.10 -8.94
N LEU A 44 12.42 3.15 -9.66
CA LEU A 44 11.45 4.24 -9.53
C LEU A 44 10.83 4.27 -8.13
N LEU A 45 10.40 3.11 -7.64
CA LEU A 45 9.85 2.95 -6.30
C LEU A 45 10.87 3.31 -5.23
N LYS A 46 12.13 2.90 -5.39
CA LYS A 46 13.21 3.25 -4.46
C LYS A 46 13.36 4.76 -4.29
N VAL A 47 13.29 5.52 -5.38
CA VAL A 47 13.27 6.99 -5.33
C VAL A 47 12.01 7.50 -4.63
N ILE A 48 10.83 6.99 -4.98
CA ILE A 48 9.56 7.41 -4.36
C ILE A 48 9.63 7.26 -2.84
N LEU A 49 10.06 6.10 -2.35
CA LEU A 49 10.14 5.79 -0.92
C LEU A 49 11.21 6.64 -0.23
N ALA A 50 12.39 6.84 -0.82
CA ALA A 50 13.46 7.62 -0.21
C ALA A 50 13.20 9.13 -0.22
N PHE A 51 12.48 9.63 -1.23
CA PHE A 51 12.33 11.08 -1.43
C PHE A 51 11.09 11.67 -0.76
N HIS A 52 10.09 10.85 -0.39
CA HIS A 52 8.76 11.37 -0.05
C HIS A 52 8.76 12.44 1.05
N ASP A 53 9.64 12.26 2.03
CA ASP A 53 9.75 13.08 3.23
C ASP A 53 11.00 13.98 3.29
N LEU A 54 11.80 14.08 2.22
CA LEU A 54 13.04 14.90 2.23
C LEU A 54 12.80 16.35 2.65
N GLY A 55 11.67 16.95 2.27
CA GLY A 55 11.31 18.32 2.66
C GLY A 55 11.19 18.54 4.18
N LYS A 56 11.10 17.46 4.98
CA LYS A 56 11.19 17.54 6.44
C LYS A 56 12.57 18.01 6.90
N GLY A 57 13.59 17.94 6.05
CA GLY A 57 14.94 18.48 6.31
C GLY A 57 15.04 20.01 6.35
N SER A 58 13.94 20.73 6.22
CA SER A 58 13.91 22.19 6.36
C SER A 58 13.81 22.61 7.83
N VAL A 59 14.50 23.68 8.22
CA VAL A 59 14.39 24.26 9.58
C VAL A 59 12.94 24.61 9.91
N HIS A 60 12.17 25.10 8.93
CA HIS A 60 10.75 25.41 9.13
C HIS A 60 9.92 24.17 9.53
N PHE A 61 10.19 23.01 8.95
CA PHE A 61 9.50 21.77 9.32
C PHE A 61 9.98 21.25 10.68
N GLN A 62 11.29 21.26 10.92
CA GLN A 62 11.87 20.80 12.19
C GLN A 62 11.37 21.65 13.39
N ASP A 63 11.26 22.97 13.23
CA ASP A 63 10.73 23.87 14.27
C ASP A 63 9.24 23.64 14.54
N TYR A 64 8.44 23.43 13.49
CA TYR A 64 7.05 23.01 13.62
C TYR A 64 6.91 21.70 14.39
N LEU A 65 7.74 20.71 14.05
CA LEU A 65 7.68 19.36 14.61
C LEU A 65 8.11 19.31 16.09
N LEU A 66 9.24 19.94 16.43
CA LEU A 66 9.89 19.79 17.73
C LEU A 66 9.51 20.90 18.71
N ASN A 67 9.25 22.12 18.23
CA ASN A 67 8.98 23.29 19.07
C ASN A 67 7.51 23.72 19.04
N SER A 68 6.62 22.90 18.45
CA SER A 68 5.19 23.24 18.27
C SER A 68 4.98 24.57 17.55
N GLY A 69 5.83 24.88 16.58
CA GLY A 69 5.70 26.07 15.73
C GLY A 69 4.36 26.10 14.96
N PRO A 70 3.94 27.26 14.43
CA PRO A 70 2.68 27.35 13.70
C PRO A 70 2.77 26.63 12.34
N ARG A 71 1.71 25.89 12.00
CA ARG A 71 1.56 25.31 10.66
C ARG A 71 1.45 26.43 9.63
N SER A 72 2.22 26.35 8.55
CA SER A 72 2.22 27.34 7.48
C SER A 72 2.53 26.71 6.12
N ASN A 73 2.55 27.51 5.05
CA ASN A 73 3.04 27.04 3.75
C ASN A 73 4.48 26.50 3.83
N LEU A 74 5.32 27.09 4.69
CA LEU A 74 6.73 26.70 4.83
C LEU A 74 6.92 25.36 5.54
N THR A 75 5.88 24.87 6.23
CA THR A 75 5.89 23.54 6.86
C THR A 75 5.34 22.46 5.92
N ARG A 76 5.02 22.77 4.66
CA ARG A 76 4.55 21.80 3.66
C ARG A 76 5.76 21.16 2.96
N HIS A 77 6.10 19.94 3.34
CA HIS A 77 7.29 19.25 2.85
C HIS A 77 7.08 18.47 1.54
N SER A 78 5.87 17.97 1.27
CA SER A 78 5.64 17.03 0.17
C SER A 78 5.93 17.61 -1.22
N GLU A 79 5.78 18.92 -1.41
CA GLU A 79 5.95 19.54 -2.72
C GLU A 79 7.41 19.69 -3.13
N ILE A 80 8.29 20.14 -2.21
CA ILE A 80 9.73 20.20 -2.47
C ILE A 80 10.32 18.79 -2.61
N SER A 81 9.87 17.84 -1.78
CA SER A 81 10.20 16.42 -1.91
C SER A 81 9.87 15.89 -3.32
N ALA A 82 8.66 16.16 -3.82
CA ALA A 82 8.20 15.69 -5.11
C ALA A 82 9.02 16.26 -6.26
N LEU A 83 9.37 17.55 -6.19
CA LEU A 83 10.21 18.21 -7.18
C LEU A 83 11.61 17.60 -7.21
N TRP A 84 12.20 17.29 -6.06
CA TRP A 84 13.48 16.60 -5.98
C TRP A 84 13.41 15.18 -6.54
N ALA A 85 12.36 14.41 -6.21
CA ALA A 85 12.16 13.07 -6.76
C ALA A 85 12.08 13.09 -8.29
N CYS A 86 11.27 14.01 -8.83
CA CYS A 86 11.13 14.21 -10.27
C CYS A 86 12.47 14.56 -10.94
N TYR A 87 13.21 15.50 -10.35
CA TYR A 87 14.52 15.89 -10.84
C TYR A 87 15.51 14.72 -10.83
N TYR A 88 15.58 13.98 -9.72
CA TYR A 88 16.49 12.85 -9.58
C TYR A 88 16.20 11.78 -10.64
N CYS A 89 14.93 11.44 -10.86
CA CYS A 89 14.52 10.52 -11.92
C CYS A 89 14.99 10.99 -13.32
N ILE A 90 14.82 12.27 -13.64
CA ILE A 90 15.15 12.81 -14.98
C ILE A 90 16.67 12.91 -15.17
N PHE A 91 17.38 13.49 -14.22
CA PHE A 91 18.77 13.94 -14.43
C PHE A 91 19.81 13.01 -13.83
N SER A 92 19.48 12.28 -12.76
CA SER A 92 20.42 11.35 -12.10
C SER A 92 20.23 9.92 -12.60
N LEU A 93 18.99 9.45 -12.71
CA LEU A 93 18.70 8.10 -13.20
C LEU A 93 18.44 8.02 -14.71
N ASN A 94 18.24 9.15 -15.39
CA ASN A 94 17.90 9.22 -16.81
C ASN A 94 16.68 8.34 -17.17
N ILE A 95 15.70 8.27 -16.27
CA ILE A 95 14.44 7.56 -16.47
C ILE A 95 13.52 8.40 -17.35
N ASN A 96 12.60 7.75 -18.05
CA ASN A 96 11.66 8.44 -18.92
C ASN A 96 10.82 9.50 -18.16
N PRO A 97 10.41 10.60 -18.83
CA PRO A 97 9.72 11.69 -18.14
C PRO A 97 8.34 11.37 -17.56
N LEU A 98 7.63 10.33 -18.04
CA LEU A 98 6.34 9.94 -17.43
C LEU A 98 6.54 9.29 -16.07
N ASP A 99 7.57 8.47 -15.94
CA ASP A 99 7.92 7.82 -14.68
C ASP A 99 8.39 8.85 -13.65
N ALA A 100 9.17 9.85 -14.09
CA ALA A 100 9.49 10.99 -13.24
C ALA A 100 8.24 11.76 -12.76
N LEU A 101 7.22 11.88 -13.62
CA LEU A 101 5.92 12.42 -13.21
C LEU A 101 5.17 11.50 -12.24
N PHE A 102 5.31 10.18 -12.36
CA PHE A 102 4.75 9.25 -11.36
C PHE A 102 5.43 9.43 -10.00
N ALA A 103 6.76 9.55 -9.98
CA ALA A 103 7.47 9.85 -8.75
C ALA A 103 6.99 11.17 -8.12
N TYR A 104 6.87 12.22 -8.94
CA TYR A 104 6.33 13.50 -8.50
C TYR A 104 4.92 13.36 -7.92
N ILE A 105 4.00 12.69 -8.62
CA ILE A 105 2.60 12.55 -8.22
C ILE A 105 2.49 11.73 -6.92
N CYS A 106 3.16 10.59 -6.83
CA CYS A 106 3.14 9.74 -5.64
C CYS A 106 3.65 10.51 -4.41
N VAL A 107 4.83 11.14 -4.54
CA VAL A 107 5.43 11.90 -3.45
C VAL A 107 4.61 13.13 -3.12
N ARG A 108 4.03 13.85 -4.07
CA ARG A 108 3.24 15.04 -3.74
C ARG A 108 1.96 14.67 -2.98
N SER A 109 1.34 13.55 -3.33
CA SER A 109 0.02 13.14 -2.84
C SER A 109 0.04 12.25 -1.59
N HIS A 110 1.20 11.91 -1.01
CA HIS A 110 1.28 10.91 0.07
C HIS A 110 0.49 11.27 1.35
N HIS A 111 0.19 12.56 1.58
CA HIS A 111 -0.71 13.02 2.66
C HIS A 111 -2.19 13.14 2.26
N GLY A 112 -2.56 12.71 1.04
CA GLY A 112 -3.88 12.90 0.47
C GLY A 112 -4.25 11.80 -0.52
N SER A 113 -4.85 12.17 -1.65
CA SER A 113 -5.27 11.24 -2.70
C SER A 113 -4.71 11.63 -4.07
N LEU A 114 -4.71 10.68 -5.00
CA LEU A 114 -4.29 10.92 -6.39
C LEU A 114 -5.24 11.86 -7.16
N GLY A 115 -6.50 12.00 -6.70
CA GLY A 115 -7.47 12.97 -7.21
C GLY A 115 -7.46 13.17 -8.73
N ASN A 116 -7.48 14.42 -9.17
CA ASN A 116 -7.30 14.78 -10.57
C ASN A 116 -5.82 15.07 -10.86
N ILE A 117 -5.22 14.29 -11.78
CA ILE A 117 -3.80 14.42 -12.16
C ILE A 117 -3.47 15.86 -12.60
N LEU A 118 -4.30 16.53 -13.40
CA LEU A 118 -3.99 17.88 -13.86
C LEU A 118 -3.92 18.88 -12.71
N SER A 119 -4.77 18.73 -11.70
CA SER A 119 -4.71 19.52 -10.47
C SER A 119 -3.42 19.24 -9.69
N LEU A 120 -2.96 17.98 -9.67
CA LEU A 120 -1.70 17.61 -9.04
C LEU A 120 -0.46 18.10 -9.79
N LEU A 121 -0.56 18.55 -11.05
CA LEU A 121 0.58 19.12 -11.79
C LEU A 121 0.71 20.63 -11.63
N CYS A 122 -0.30 21.28 -11.04
CA CYS A 122 -0.28 22.71 -10.71
C CYS A 122 0.38 22.89 -9.33
N PRO A 123 1.46 23.67 -9.18
CA PRO A 123 2.10 23.89 -7.88
C PRO A 123 1.10 24.34 -6.81
N GLY A 124 1.18 23.75 -5.62
CA GLY A 124 0.40 24.15 -4.46
C GLY A 124 1.13 25.19 -3.60
N LEU A 125 2.42 25.41 -3.84
CA LEU A 125 3.23 26.47 -3.25
C LEU A 125 3.70 27.41 -4.35
N ASP A 126 3.84 28.69 -4.01
CA ASP A 126 4.49 29.64 -4.91
C ASP A 126 6.02 29.48 -4.88
N ASN A 127 6.68 30.04 -5.90
CA ASN A 127 8.14 29.95 -6.00
C ASN A 127 8.86 30.64 -4.83
N SER A 128 8.26 31.67 -4.21
CA SER A 128 8.86 32.37 -3.07
C SER A 128 8.92 31.45 -1.85
N ASP A 129 7.83 30.76 -1.55
CA ASP A 129 7.74 29.81 -0.45
C ASP A 129 8.64 28.61 -0.68
N LEU A 130 8.68 28.06 -1.91
CA LEU A 130 9.61 26.98 -2.27
C LEU A 130 11.08 27.39 -2.09
N LEU A 131 11.45 28.61 -2.48
CA LEU A 131 12.80 29.14 -2.27
C LEU A 131 13.13 29.30 -0.79
N LYS A 132 12.19 29.78 0.04
CA LYS A 132 12.40 29.87 1.50
C LYS A 132 12.59 28.50 2.14
N ILE A 133 11.79 27.51 1.76
CA ILE A 133 11.95 26.14 2.24
C ILE A 133 13.34 25.62 1.86
N ASN A 134 13.68 25.68 0.57
CA ASN A 134 14.99 25.30 0.01
C ASN A 134 16.17 25.98 0.74
N ASP A 135 16.04 27.26 1.04
CA ASP A 135 17.07 28.05 1.73
C ASP A 135 17.37 27.55 3.15
N SER A 136 16.43 26.82 3.75
CA SER A 136 16.50 26.30 5.11
C SER A 136 16.74 24.79 5.19
N MET A 137 16.98 24.12 4.05
CA MET A 137 17.19 22.67 3.99
C MET A 137 18.62 22.29 4.38
N ASP A 138 18.78 21.25 5.20
CA ASP A 138 20.08 20.64 5.49
C ASP A 138 20.47 19.65 4.37
N TYR A 139 21.02 20.17 3.28
CA TYR A 139 21.43 19.36 2.13
C TYR A 139 22.57 18.40 2.43
N ASP A 140 23.44 18.70 3.40
CA ASP A 140 24.57 17.84 3.73
C ASP A 140 24.07 16.55 4.38
N GLU A 141 23.17 16.66 5.37
CA GLU A 141 22.55 15.49 6.01
C GLU A 141 21.64 14.74 5.02
N LEU A 142 20.84 15.44 4.20
CA LEU A 142 19.95 14.79 3.24
C LEU A 142 20.70 13.99 2.17
N ASN A 143 21.84 14.49 1.66
CA ASN A 143 22.66 13.72 0.72
C ASN A 143 23.32 12.49 1.39
N GLN A 144 23.69 12.59 2.67
CA GLN A 144 24.20 11.45 3.43
C GLN A 144 23.12 10.37 3.60
N ILE A 145 21.90 10.77 4.00
CA ILE A 145 20.74 9.87 4.09
C ILE A 145 20.52 9.16 2.75
N LEU A 146 20.44 9.90 1.64
CA LEU A 146 20.23 9.31 0.32
C LEU A 146 21.35 8.34 -0.07
N ALA A 147 22.61 8.66 0.25
CA ALA A 147 23.73 7.76 0.00
C ALA A 147 23.62 6.44 0.80
N GLU A 148 23.21 6.48 2.07
CA GLU A 148 22.96 5.26 2.87
C GLU A 148 21.79 4.44 2.34
N LEU A 149 20.77 5.11 1.81
CA LEU A 149 19.66 4.50 1.07
C LEU A 149 20.05 4.01 -0.33
N GLY A 150 21.34 4.06 -0.69
CA GLY A 150 21.89 3.59 -1.95
C GLY A 150 21.49 4.44 -3.16
N LEU A 151 21.28 5.75 -2.96
CA LEU A 151 20.95 6.75 -3.97
C LEU A 151 22.01 7.86 -3.93
N ASN A 152 23.01 7.79 -4.81
CA ASN A 152 24.02 8.84 -4.89
C ASN A 152 23.38 10.13 -5.41
N SER A 153 23.43 11.20 -4.62
CA SER A 153 22.87 12.51 -4.94
C SER A 153 23.84 13.63 -4.61
N ASN A 154 23.70 14.75 -5.31
CA ASN A 154 24.42 16.00 -5.04
C ASN A 154 23.39 17.14 -4.93
N LEU A 155 22.34 16.94 -4.13
CA LEU A 155 21.28 17.92 -3.94
C LEU A 155 21.88 19.15 -3.27
N SER A 156 21.49 20.35 -3.72
CA SER A 156 21.97 21.59 -3.14
C SER A 156 20.99 22.73 -3.38
N LYS A 157 21.11 23.77 -2.55
CA LYS A 157 20.35 25.01 -2.68
C LYS A 157 20.46 25.63 -4.07
N SER A 158 21.67 25.73 -4.62
CA SER A 158 21.92 26.30 -5.94
C SER A 158 21.31 25.45 -7.06
N LEU A 159 21.39 24.13 -6.93
CA LEU A 159 20.80 23.20 -7.88
C LEU A 159 19.27 23.32 -7.88
N PHE A 160 18.64 23.41 -6.71
CA PHE A 160 17.19 23.59 -6.62
C PHE A 160 16.71 24.89 -7.28
N ASN A 161 17.46 25.98 -7.10
CA ASN A 161 17.13 27.26 -7.74
C ASN A 161 17.11 27.12 -9.28
N SER A 162 18.08 26.39 -9.85
CA SER A 162 18.11 26.10 -11.29
C SER A 162 16.97 25.17 -11.74
N LEU A 163 16.53 24.27 -10.85
CA LEU A 163 15.41 23.36 -11.07
C LEU A 163 14.08 24.12 -11.11
N LEU A 164 13.88 25.11 -10.24
CA LEU A 164 12.67 25.95 -10.28
C LEU A 164 12.55 26.69 -11.60
N ASP A 165 13.66 27.19 -12.15
CA ASP A 165 13.69 27.79 -13.48
C ASP A 165 13.32 26.77 -14.57
N TYR A 166 13.83 25.54 -14.45
CA TYR A 166 13.49 24.45 -15.38
C TYR A 166 11.99 24.15 -15.37
N PHE A 167 11.39 23.94 -14.20
CA PHE A 167 9.94 23.67 -14.10
C PHE A 167 9.09 24.91 -14.40
N SER A 168 9.61 26.12 -14.22
CA SER A 168 8.92 27.34 -14.66
C SER A 168 8.87 27.42 -16.20
N LYS A 169 9.98 27.11 -16.89
CA LYS A 169 10.07 27.08 -18.37
C LYS A 169 9.35 25.87 -18.99
N ASN A 170 9.44 24.72 -18.33
CA ASN A 170 8.87 23.44 -18.72
C ASN A 170 8.01 22.89 -17.59
N SER A 171 6.82 23.48 -17.43
CA SER A 171 5.89 23.05 -16.38
C SER A 171 5.59 21.56 -16.43
N LEU A 172 5.34 20.97 -15.26
CA LEU A 172 4.94 19.56 -15.14
C LEU A 172 3.72 19.24 -16.01
N ALA A 173 2.79 20.19 -16.14
CA ALA A 173 1.66 20.10 -17.06
C ALA A 173 2.06 20.06 -18.55
N LYS A 174 3.12 20.78 -18.95
CA LYS A 174 3.68 20.70 -20.30
C LYS A 174 4.34 19.34 -20.52
N LEU A 175 5.15 18.87 -19.55
CA LEU A 175 5.79 17.56 -19.60
C LEU A 175 4.75 16.44 -19.76
N TYR A 176 3.69 16.49 -18.96
CA TYR A 176 2.55 15.58 -19.07
C TYR A 176 1.91 15.65 -20.47
N ARG A 177 1.58 16.85 -20.96
CA ARG A 177 0.95 17.00 -22.29
C ARG A 177 1.80 16.45 -23.43
N MET A 178 3.12 16.54 -23.33
CA MET A 178 4.05 16.00 -24.33
C MET A 178 4.09 14.48 -24.35
N HIS A 179 3.81 13.83 -23.21
CA HIS A 179 3.94 12.39 -23.08
C HIS A 179 2.62 11.65 -22.83
N LYS A 180 1.50 12.35 -22.62
CA LYS A 180 0.19 11.74 -22.32
C LYS A 180 -0.29 10.74 -23.37
N SER A 181 0.17 10.87 -24.62
CA SER A 181 -0.14 9.91 -25.70
C SER A 181 0.47 8.52 -25.47
N LYS A 182 1.46 8.40 -24.59
CA LYS A 182 2.08 7.12 -24.20
C LYS A 182 1.38 6.44 -23.02
N LEU A 183 0.40 7.10 -22.40
CA LEU A 183 -0.34 6.51 -21.28
C LEU A 183 -1.26 5.39 -21.77
N THR A 184 -1.28 4.31 -21.02
CA THR A 184 -2.17 3.16 -21.23
C THR A 184 -3.02 2.93 -19.98
N PRO A 185 -4.05 2.07 -20.02
CA PRO A 185 -4.75 1.65 -18.79
C PRO A 185 -3.80 1.08 -17.73
N TYR A 186 -2.71 0.41 -18.14
CA TYR A 186 -1.67 -0.09 -17.23
C TYR A 186 -0.91 1.03 -16.53
N SER A 187 -0.74 2.20 -17.17
CA SER A 187 -0.10 3.36 -16.54
C SER A 187 -0.85 3.81 -15.28
N TRP A 188 -2.19 3.73 -15.29
CA TRP A 188 -3.00 4.06 -14.11
C TRP A 188 -2.85 3.00 -13.01
N LEU A 189 -2.88 1.71 -13.36
CA LEU A 189 -2.66 0.62 -12.39
C LEU A 189 -1.28 0.72 -11.74
N ARG A 190 -0.24 0.97 -12.56
CA ARG A 190 1.14 1.17 -12.12
C ARG A 190 1.26 2.35 -11.15
N LEU A 191 0.69 3.51 -11.49
CA LEU A 191 0.69 4.68 -10.61
C LEU A 191 0.00 4.38 -9.27
N ASN A 192 -1.16 3.73 -9.28
CA ASN A 192 -1.88 3.37 -8.06
C ASN A 192 -1.07 2.38 -7.22
N TYR A 193 -0.42 1.40 -7.84
CA TYR A 193 0.41 0.42 -7.16
C TYR A 193 1.62 1.05 -6.47
N LEU A 194 2.35 1.94 -7.16
CA LEU A 194 3.48 2.66 -6.58
C LEU A 194 3.02 3.57 -5.43
N PHE A 195 1.89 4.26 -5.62
CA PHE A 195 1.29 5.11 -4.59
C PHE A 195 0.83 4.31 -3.37
N SER A 196 0.20 3.15 -3.59
CA SER A 196 -0.28 2.30 -2.51
C SER A 196 0.89 1.74 -1.69
N LEU A 197 1.98 1.31 -2.35
CA LEU A 197 3.18 0.86 -1.65
C LEU A 197 3.81 1.97 -0.79
N LEU A 198 3.87 3.21 -1.31
CA LEU A 198 4.36 4.35 -0.54
C LEU A 198 3.51 4.58 0.70
N ILE A 199 2.20 4.77 0.54
CA ILE A 199 1.31 5.07 1.68
C ILE A 199 1.27 3.92 2.68
N TRP A 200 1.24 2.68 2.18
CA TRP A 200 1.24 1.49 3.02
C TRP A 200 2.50 1.42 3.86
N ALA A 201 3.68 1.56 3.25
CA ALA A 201 4.97 1.47 3.95
C ALA A 201 5.23 2.65 4.90
N ASP A 202 4.87 3.88 4.50
CA ASP A 202 4.97 5.10 5.33
C ASP A 202 4.15 4.94 6.62
N LYS A 203 2.86 4.63 6.48
CA LYS A 203 1.98 4.40 7.63
C LYS A 203 2.38 3.19 8.46
N TYR A 204 2.79 2.09 7.82
CA TYR A 204 3.27 0.89 8.53
C TYR A 204 4.42 1.25 9.48
N SER A 205 5.42 1.95 8.94
CA SER A 205 6.63 2.32 9.67
C SER A 205 6.32 3.27 10.83
N ALA A 206 5.42 4.23 10.62
CA ALA A 206 4.99 5.16 11.66
C ALA A 206 4.18 4.50 12.79
N ILE A 207 3.41 3.46 12.47
CA ILE A 207 2.52 2.77 13.42
C ILE A 207 3.26 1.66 14.18
N PHE A 208 3.90 0.75 13.47
CA PHE A 208 4.48 -0.47 14.06
C PHE A 208 5.97 -0.36 14.37
N GLN A 209 6.69 0.60 13.77
CA GLN A 209 8.15 0.74 13.96
C GLN A 209 8.83 -0.64 13.77
N ASP A 210 9.80 -1.03 14.60
CA ASP A 210 10.51 -2.30 14.49
C ASP A 210 9.71 -3.54 14.95
N GLN A 211 8.45 -3.39 15.35
CA GLN A 211 7.62 -4.53 15.74
C GLN A 211 7.05 -5.21 14.51
N ALA A 212 7.66 -6.34 14.12
CA ALA A 212 7.14 -7.17 13.05
C ALA A 212 5.74 -7.68 13.43
N HIS A 213 4.73 -7.21 12.70
CA HIS A 213 3.40 -7.80 12.71
C HIS A 213 3.42 -9.09 11.88
N ASP A 214 3.65 -10.23 12.53
CA ASP A 214 3.65 -11.53 11.87
C ASP A 214 2.23 -12.10 11.81
N HIS A 215 1.77 -12.44 10.61
CA HIS A 215 0.43 -12.99 10.42
C HIS A 215 0.43 -14.50 10.58
N ALA A 216 -0.64 -15.02 11.17
CA ALA A 216 -0.97 -16.43 11.02
C ALA A 216 -1.19 -16.72 9.52
N SER A 217 -0.23 -17.41 8.89
CA SER A 217 -0.33 -17.74 7.48
C SER A 217 -1.00 -19.10 7.28
N ASN A 218 -2.01 -19.12 6.41
CA ASN A 218 -2.65 -20.33 5.88
C ASN A 218 -3.32 -21.24 6.94
N ILE A 219 -3.98 -20.64 7.94
CA ILE A 219 -4.78 -21.38 8.92
C ILE A 219 -6.02 -21.96 8.26
N TRP A 220 -6.65 -21.26 7.31
CA TRP A 220 -7.84 -21.78 6.61
C TRP A 220 -7.50 -23.03 5.80
N LYS A 221 -8.31 -24.07 6.01
CA LYS A 221 -8.12 -25.38 5.40
C LYS A 221 -9.43 -25.88 4.82
N THR A 222 -9.34 -26.65 3.74
CA THR A 222 -10.51 -27.20 3.05
C THR A 222 -11.24 -28.21 3.93
N GLU A 223 -10.50 -28.90 4.80
CA GLU A 223 -11.00 -29.85 5.78
C GLU A 223 -12.01 -29.19 6.73
N TYR A 224 -11.86 -27.89 7.02
CA TYR A 224 -12.80 -27.16 7.87
C TYR A 224 -14.17 -27.03 7.21
N LEU A 225 -14.18 -26.78 5.89
CA LEU A 225 -15.40 -26.69 5.11
C LEU A 225 -16.05 -28.06 4.95
N ASP A 226 -15.25 -29.12 4.77
CA ASP A 226 -15.77 -30.49 4.67
C ASP A 226 -16.43 -30.93 5.99
N ALA A 227 -15.79 -30.62 7.13
CA ALA A 227 -16.35 -30.83 8.46
C ALA A 227 -17.65 -30.03 8.65
N TYR A 228 -17.67 -28.74 8.29
CA TYR A 228 -18.86 -27.90 8.36
C TYR A 228 -20.01 -28.46 7.51
N LYS A 229 -19.75 -28.79 6.25
CA LYS A 229 -20.73 -29.36 5.32
C LYS A 229 -21.34 -30.66 5.85
N SER A 230 -20.55 -31.52 6.50
CA SER A 230 -21.04 -32.79 7.05
C SER A 230 -22.04 -32.64 8.20
N HIS A 231 -22.05 -31.48 8.88
CA HIS A 231 -22.98 -31.17 9.96
C HIS A 231 -24.26 -30.47 9.47
N LEU A 232 -24.28 -30.03 8.21
CA LEU A 232 -25.49 -29.47 7.61
C LEU A 232 -26.54 -30.58 7.42
N PRO A 233 -27.83 -30.28 7.63
CA PRO A 233 -28.89 -31.27 7.48
C PRO A 233 -28.93 -31.80 6.04
N ASN A 234 -28.79 -33.12 5.89
CA ASN A 234 -28.94 -33.81 4.62
C ASN A 234 -30.41 -33.73 4.15
N SER A 235 -30.72 -32.89 3.16
CA SER A 235 -32.00 -32.99 2.46
C SER A 235 -31.84 -33.87 1.22
N LYS A 236 -32.82 -34.75 0.96
CA LYS A 236 -32.76 -35.73 -0.14
C LYS A 236 -33.24 -35.16 -1.49
N GLY A 237 -33.15 -33.84 -1.67
CA GLY A 237 -33.70 -33.13 -2.83
C GLY A 237 -32.70 -32.98 -3.98
N THR A 238 -33.21 -32.70 -5.19
CA THR A 238 -32.40 -32.38 -6.39
C THR A 238 -31.43 -31.23 -6.14
N ILE A 239 -31.81 -30.24 -5.33
CA ILE A 239 -30.97 -29.09 -4.97
C ILE A 239 -29.73 -29.53 -4.18
N ASP A 240 -29.85 -30.48 -3.26
CA ASP A 240 -28.72 -30.97 -2.45
C ASP A 240 -27.77 -31.84 -3.26
N ARG A 241 -28.30 -32.57 -4.25
CA ARG A 241 -27.45 -33.24 -5.24
C ARG A 241 -26.63 -32.22 -6.02
N ILE A 242 -27.25 -31.16 -6.54
CA ILE A 242 -26.53 -30.08 -7.27
C ILE A 242 -25.49 -29.40 -6.38
N ARG A 243 -25.82 -29.12 -5.11
CA ARG A 243 -24.87 -28.55 -4.13
C ARG A 243 -23.67 -29.47 -3.92
N SER A 244 -23.93 -30.76 -3.73
CA SER A 244 -22.89 -31.76 -3.50
C SER A 244 -22.00 -31.95 -4.72
N GLU A 245 -22.61 -32.08 -5.91
CA GLU A 245 -21.89 -32.18 -7.19
C GLU A 245 -21.01 -30.94 -7.42
N ALA A 246 -21.54 -29.72 -7.25
CA ALA A 246 -20.76 -28.50 -7.45
C ALA A 246 -19.59 -28.38 -6.48
N TYR A 247 -19.80 -28.72 -5.21
CA TYR A 247 -18.77 -28.65 -4.17
C TYR A 247 -17.61 -29.63 -4.41
N GLU A 248 -17.87 -30.81 -5.00
CA GLU A 248 -16.80 -31.77 -5.34
C GLU A 248 -16.16 -31.49 -6.71
N MET A 249 -16.92 -31.01 -7.70
CA MET A 249 -16.42 -30.81 -9.06
C MET A 249 -15.57 -29.54 -9.23
N LEU A 250 -15.87 -28.46 -8.48
CA LEU A 250 -15.19 -27.18 -8.67
C LEU A 250 -13.66 -27.25 -8.47
N PRO A 251 -13.14 -27.87 -7.39
CA PRO A 251 -11.70 -28.09 -7.25
C PRO A 251 -11.06 -28.88 -8.38
N GLN A 252 -11.78 -29.85 -8.96
CA GLN A 252 -11.27 -30.71 -10.04
C GLN A 252 -11.13 -29.96 -11.36
N ALA A 253 -11.87 -28.85 -11.53
CA ALA A 253 -11.81 -28.00 -12.71
C ALA A 253 -10.72 -26.91 -12.61
N LEU A 254 -10.00 -26.82 -11.49
CA LEU A 254 -8.92 -25.85 -11.33
C LEU A 254 -7.76 -26.20 -12.27
N ASN A 255 -7.25 -25.18 -12.96
CA ASN A 255 -6.10 -25.30 -13.84
C ASN A 255 -5.01 -24.36 -13.37
N ILE A 256 -3.88 -24.90 -12.90
CA ILE A 256 -2.77 -24.10 -12.37
C ILE A 256 -2.21 -23.04 -13.33
N GLN A 257 -2.52 -23.11 -14.64
CA GLN A 257 -2.13 -22.11 -15.63
C GLN A 257 -3.16 -20.98 -15.85
N SER A 258 -4.36 -21.11 -15.28
CA SER A 258 -5.43 -20.11 -15.43
C SER A 258 -5.47 -19.18 -14.23
N ASP A 259 -5.54 -17.88 -14.50
CA ASP A 259 -5.67 -16.83 -13.48
C ASP A 259 -7.11 -16.32 -13.31
N LEU A 260 -8.00 -16.68 -14.23
CA LEU A 260 -9.40 -16.31 -14.20
C LEU A 260 -10.30 -17.55 -14.32
N TYR A 261 -11.26 -17.66 -13.40
CA TYR A 261 -12.25 -18.72 -13.36
C TYR A 261 -13.64 -18.13 -13.35
N SER A 262 -14.60 -18.83 -13.98
CA SER A 262 -16.00 -18.46 -13.95
C SER A 262 -16.84 -19.63 -13.44
N ILE A 263 -17.62 -19.38 -12.40
CA ILE A 263 -18.50 -20.38 -11.78
C ILE A 263 -19.94 -19.99 -12.09
N ASN A 264 -20.59 -20.73 -12.97
CA ASN A 264 -21.99 -20.52 -13.31
C ASN A 264 -22.87 -21.51 -12.52
N MET A 265 -23.49 -21.02 -11.45
CA MET A 265 -24.37 -21.81 -10.59
C MET A 265 -25.66 -21.02 -10.29
N PRO A 266 -26.83 -21.70 -10.23
CA PRO A 266 -28.06 -21.05 -9.79
C PRO A 266 -27.98 -20.53 -8.35
N THR A 267 -28.92 -19.66 -7.98
CA THR A 267 -29.04 -19.21 -6.58
C THR A 267 -29.47 -20.36 -5.69
N GLY A 268 -28.94 -20.42 -4.48
CA GLY A 268 -29.20 -21.51 -3.55
C GLY A 268 -28.42 -22.79 -3.81
N SER A 269 -27.56 -22.86 -4.84
CA SER A 269 -26.77 -24.05 -5.20
C SER A 269 -25.49 -24.24 -4.37
N GLY A 270 -25.28 -23.47 -3.29
CA GLY A 270 -24.10 -23.60 -2.43
C GLY A 270 -22.86 -22.85 -2.94
N LYS A 271 -23.05 -21.71 -3.63
CA LYS A 271 -21.97 -20.90 -4.19
C LYS A 271 -20.92 -20.50 -3.14
N THR A 272 -21.35 -20.00 -1.97
CA THR A 272 -20.48 -19.56 -0.88
C THR A 272 -19.44 -20.61 -0.46
N LEU A 273 -19.89 -21.81 -0.08
CA LEU A 273 -18.97 -22.86 0.39
C LEU A 273 -18.11 -23.40 -0.76
N SER A 274 -18.70 -23.55 -1.95
CA SER A 274 -17.99 -24.16 -3.07
C SER A 274 -16.93 -23.24 -3.67
N SER A 275 -17.17 -21.91 -3.71
CA SER A 275 -16.17 -20.94 -4.16
C SER A 275 -15.04 -20.79 -3.15
N LEU A 276 -15.32 -20.79 -1.83
CA LEU A 276 -14.27 -20.78 -0.81
C LEU A 276 -13.43 -22.07 -0.86
N LYS A 277 -14.04 -23.25 -1.04
CA LYS A 277 -13.29 -24.50 -1.24
C LYS A 277 -12.38 -24.42 -2.46
N ALA A 278 -12.89 -23.92 -3.58
CA ALA A 278 -12.08 -23.73 -4.79
C ALA A 278 -10.91 -22.76 -4.57
N ALA A 279 -11.12 -21.65 -3.84
CA ALA A 279 -10.05 -20.70 -3.50
C ALA A 279 -8.96 -21.34 -2.61
N LEU A 280 -9.36 -22.13 -1.61
CA LEU A 280 -8.42 -22.83 -0.72
C LEU A 280 -7.64 -23.93 -1.45
N GLU A 281 -8.30 -24.69 -2.33
CA GLU A 281 -7.62 -25.67 -3.19
C GLU A 281 -6.67 -24.99 -4.18
N LEU A 282 -7.05 -23.85 -4.77
CA LEU A 282 -6.15 -23.07 -5.61
C LEU A 282 -4.92 -22.58 -4.83
N ARG A 283 -5.09 -22.19 -3.56
CA ARG A 283 -3.98 -21.81 -2.68
C ARG A 283 -3.05 -22.98 -2.38
N LYS A 284 -3.55 -24.21 -2.23
CA LYS A 284 -2.70 -25.42 -2.12
C LYS A 284 -1.85 -25.62 -3.39
N LEU A 285 -2.44 -25.37 -4.56
CA LEU A 285 -1.74 -25.46 -5.85
C LEU A 285 -0.78 -24.29 -6.08
N ARG A 286 -1.05 -23.13 -5.48
CA ARG A 286 -0.28 -21.88 -5.61
C ARG A 286 0.05 -21.29 -4.23
N PRO A 287 1.05 -21.84 -3.50
CA PRO A 287 1.34 -21.46 -2.12
C PRO A 287 1.78 -20.00 -1.91
N HIS A 288 2.11 -19.28 -2.99
CA HIS A 288 2.42 -17.85 -2.95
C HIS A 288 1.17 -16.96 -2.78
N LEU A 289 -0.03 -17.49 -3.01
CA LEU A 289 -1.28 -16.78 -2.75
C LEU A 289 -1.52 -16.72 -1.24
N LYS A 290 -1.43 -15.52 -0.66
CA LYS A 290 -1.50 -15.34 0.81
C LYS A 290 -2.94 -15.10 1.30
N ARG A 291 -3.73 -14.30 0.59
CA ARG A 291 -5.03 -13.77 1.03
C ARG A 291 -6.18 -14.17 0.12
N ILE A 292 -7.35 -14.43 0.70
CA ILE A 292 -8.60 -14.64 -0.03
C ILE A 292 -9.50 -13.42 0.21
N ILE A 293 -9.96 -12.78 -0.87
CA ILE A 293 -10.88 -11.65 -0.80
C ILE A 293 -12.20 -12.07 -1.46
N TYR A 294 -13.28 -11.97 -0.70
CA TYR A 294 -14.63 -12.37 -1.09
C TYR A 294 -15.53 -11.14 -1.24
N CYS A 295 -15.66 -10.64 -2.47
CA CYS A 295 -16.41 -9.42 -2.77
C CYS A 295 -17.92 -9.69 -3.00
N LEU A 296 -18.77 -8.90 -2.35
CA LEU A 296 -20.23 -9.01 -2.41
C LEU A 296 -20.90 -7.63 -2.44
N PRO A 297 -21.95 -7.40 -3.25
CA PRO A 297 -22.46 -6.06 -3.50
C PRO A 297 -23.26 -5.42 -2.35
N PHE A 298 -23.64 -6.17 -1.31
CA PHE A 298 -24.51 -5.69 -0.23
C PHE A 298 -23.95 -6.04 1.14
N THR A 299 -23.95 -5.07 2.06
CA THR A 299 -23.49 -5.24 3.44
C THR A 299 -24.22 -6.38 4.16
N SER A 300 -25.53 -6.48 4.00
CA SER A 300 -26.31 -7.58 4.60
C SER A 300 -25.89 -8.96 4.12
N VAL A 301 -25.44 -9.08 2.87
CA VAL A 301 -24.94 -10.35 2.32
C VAL A 301 -23.50 -10.59 2.79
N ILE A 302 -22.70 -9.54 2.97
CA ILE A 302 -21.37 -9.62 3.60
C ILE A 302 -21.50 -10.18 5.02
N ASP A 303 -22.34 -9.59 5.86
CA ASP A 303 -22.55 -10.01 7.25
C ASP A 303 -23.03 -11.46 7.33
N GLN A 304 -23.94 -11.87 6.45
CA GLN A 304 -24.39 -13.25 6.35
C GLN A 304 -23.25 -14.22 5.98
N ASN A 305 -22.43 -13.89 4.98
CA ASN A 305 -21.34 -14.77 4.56
C ASN A 305 -20.21 -14.79 5.60
N HIS A 306 -19.90 -13.64 6.20
CA HIS A 306 -18.98 -13.54 7.34
C HIS A 306 -19.43 -14.44 8.50
N SER A 307 -20.73 -14.42 8.85
CA SER A 307 -21.27 -15.30 9.91
C SER A 307 -21.10 -16.78 9.56
N VAL A 308 -21.36 -17.17 8.31
CA VAL A 308 -21.12 -18.56 7.85
C VAL A 308 -19.65 -18.95 7.96
N PHE A 309 -18.73 -18.07 7.57
CA PHE A 309 -17.29 -18.32 7.69
C PHE A 309 -16.83 -18.39 9.15
N HIS A 310 -17.36 -17.52 10.00
CA HIS A 310 -17.14 -17.56 11.45
C HIS A 310 -17.56 -18.92 12.04
N ASP A 311 -18.75 -19.41 11.69
CA ASP A 311 -19.27 -20.70 12.18
C ASP A 311 -18.41 -21.88 11.72
N ILE A 312 -17.85 -21.83 10.50
CA ILE A 312 -16.89 -22.83 10.01
C ILE A 312 -15.66 -22.92 10.93
N LEU A 313 -15.10 -21.79 11.34
CA LEU A 313 -13.93 -21.75 12.22
C LEU A 313 -14.27 -22.27 13.63
N VAL A 314 -15.36 -21.78 14.23
CA VAL A 314 -15.79 -22.19 15.59
C VAL A 314 -16.06 -23.69 15.65
N GLN A 315 -16.72 -24.26 14.63
CA GLN A 315 -17.01 -25.69 14.58
C GLN A 315 -15.73 -26.53 14.54
N ASN A 316 -14.64 -25.99 14.00
CA ASN A 316 -13.32 -26.64 13.96
C ASN A 316 -12.46 -26.28 15.18
N SER A 317 -13.07 -25.76 16.27
CA SER A 317 -12.38 -25.35 17.50
C SER A 317 -11.30 -24.28 17.29
N ILE A 318 -11.46 -23.46 16.26
CA ILE A 318 -10.58 -22.31 15.98
C ILE A 318 -11.33 -21.07 16.46
N GLN A 319 -10.70 -20.31 17.36
CA GLN A 319 -11.23 -19.02 17.77
C GLN A 319 -11.07 -18.03 16.62
N PRO A 320 -12.15 -17.52 16.01
CA PRO A 320 -12.06 -16.55 14.93
C PRO A 320 -11.56 -15.23 15.49
N ASP A 321 -10.59 -14.63 14.82
CA ASP A 321 -10.11 -13.29 15.09
C ASP A 321 -9.96 -12.52 13.77
N SER A 322 -9.70 -11.21 13.83
CA SER A 322 -9.60 -10.35 12.66
C SER A 322 -8.43 -10.71 11.74
N SER A 323 -7.42 -11.43 12.22
CA SER A 323 -6.32 -11.93 11.39
C SER A 323 -6.73 -13.12 10.51
N LEU A 324 -7.75 -13.87 10.92
CA LEU A 324 -8.28 -15.02 10.17
C LEU A 324 -9.47 -14.66 9.30
N LEU A 325 -10.36 -13.81 9.81
CA LEU A 325 -11.60 -13.45 9.14
C LEU A 325 -11.97 -11.99 9.45
N LEU A 326 -12.09 -11.18 8.40
CA LEU A 326 -12.44 -9.77 8.51
C LEU A 326 -13.64 -9.43 7.61
N ALA A 327 -14.70 -8.84 8.18
CA ALA A 327 -15.72 -8.14 7.42
C ALA A 327 -15.32 -6.68 7.25
N HIS A 328 -15.35 -6.18 6.02
CA HIS A 328 -15.01 -4.80 5.70
C HIS A 328 -16.09 -4.14 4.84
N HIS A 329 -16.72 -3.10 5.36
CA HIS A 329 -17.63 -2.21 4.65
C HIS A 329 -17.82 -0.92 5.45
N HIS A 330 -18.47 0.09 4.86
CA HIS A 330 -18.69 1.41 5.47
C HIS A 330 -19.45 1.44 6.82
N LEU A 331 -19.92 0.30 7.33
CA LEU A 331 -20.60 0.16 8.63
C LEU A 331 -19.85 -0.81 9.58
N ALA A 332 -18.72 -1.38 9.15
CA ALA A 332 -17.94 -2.30 9.95
C ALA A 332 -17.21 -1.54 11.07
N ASP A 333 -16.95 -2.23 12.18
CA ASP A 333 -16.12 -1.69 13.25
C ASP A 333 -14.64 -1.72 12.83
N PHE A 334 -13.88 -0.69 13.20
CA PHE A 334 -12.45 -0.59 12.95
C PHE A 334 -11.62 -1.18 14.10
N ASN A 335 -12.24 -1.99 14.95
CA ASN A 335 -11.58 -2.69 16.04
C ASN A 335 -11.00 -4.03 15.54
N TYR A 336 -9.68 -4.11 15.42
CA TYR A 336 -8.99 -5.32 14.98
C TYR A 336 -8.74 -6.23 16.18
N GLN A 337 -9.43 -7.36 16.22
CA GLN A 337 -9.36 -8.31 17.33
C GLN A 337 -8.31 -9.38 17.03
N ALA A 338 -7.33 -9.55 17.92
CA ALA A 338 -6.35 -10.63 17.86
C ALA A 338 -5.94 -11.03 19.29
N GLN A 339 -5.00 -11.97 19.42
CA GLN A 339 -4.44 -12.34 20.72
C GLN A 339 -3.67 -11.18 21.38
N THR A 340 -3.09 -10.30 20.58
CA THR A 340 -2.43 -9.06 20.99
C THR A 340 -3.44 -7.91 21.02
N GLU A 341 -3.33 -7.04 22.02
CA GLU A 341 -4.11 -5.80 22.07
C GLU A 341 -3.48 -4.77 21.12
N TYR A 342 -4.28 -4.26 20.18
CA TYR A 342 -3.90 -3.18 19.28
C TYR A 342 -4.47 -1.85 19.75
N SER A 343 -3.67 -0.79 19.63
CA SER A 343 -4.17 0.57 19.71
C SER A 343 -5.20 0.84 18.61
N ARG A 344 -5.94 1.95 18.76
CA ARG A 344 -6.93 2.37 17.75
C ARG A 344 -6.31 2.58 16.37
N ASN A 345 -5.12 3.19 16.30
CA ASN A 345 -4.45 3.49 15.03
C ASN A 345 -3.95 2.21 14.35
N GLU A 346 -3.40 1.27 15.13
CA GLU A 346 -3.00 -0.05 14.62
C GLU A 346 -4.22 -0.81 14.09
N SER A 347 -5.29 -0.85 14.87
CA SER A 347 -6.54 -1.51 14.46
C SER A 347 -7.11 -0.94 13.17
N GLU A 348 -7.24 0.39 13.08
CA GLU A 348 -7.75 1.08 11.90
C GLU A 348 -6.88 0.78 10.68
N TYR A 349 -5.55 0.81 10.84
CA TYR A 349 -4.62 0.47 9.77
C TYR A 349 -4.81 -0.96 9.27
N LEU A 350 -4.80 -1.95 10.18
CA LEU A 350 -4.92 -3.36 9.82
C LEU A 350 -6.26 -3.66 9.11
N VAL A 351 -7.35 -3.04 9.56
CA VAL A 351 -8.66 -3.18 8.93
C VAL A 351 -8.67 -2.56 7.52
N GLU A 352 -8.16 -1.33 7.37
CA GLU A 352 -8.13 -0.61 6.09
C GLU A 352 -7.16 -1.24 5.07
N THR A 353 -6.08 -1.88 5.53
CA THR A 353 -5.15 -2.63 4.67
C THR A 353 -5.59 -4.07 4.40
N TRP A 354 -6.79 -4.45 4.88
CA TRP A 354 -7.37 -5.78 4.74
C TRP A 354 -6.44 -6.87 5.26
N ASP A 355 -5.87 -6.64 6.43
CA ASP A 355 -4.79 -7.45 6.95
C ASP A 355 -5.29 -8.72 7.64
N SER A 356 -5.93 -9.57 6.85
CA SER A 356 -6.59 -10.80 7.27
C SER A 356 -6.37 -11.89 6.22
N GLU A 357 -6.47 -13.16 6.61
CA GLU A 357 -6.35 -14.30 5.71
C GLU A 357 -7.57 -14.41 4.77
N LEU A 358 -8.79 -14.23 5.30
CA LEU A 358 -10.04 -14.17 4.55
C LEU A 358 -10.77 -12.86 4.83
N VAL A 359 -11.00 -12.07 3.77
CA VAL A 359 -11.69 -10.78 3.85
C VAL A 359 -13.01 -10.87 3.11
N VAL A 360 -14.11 -10.49 3.76
CA VAL A 360 -15.43 -10.37 3.15
C VAL A 360 -15.73 -8.89 3.00
N SER A 361 -15.84 -8.40 1.76
CA SER A 361 -15.94 -6.96 1.49
C SER A 361 -16.88 -6.67 0.33
N THR A 362 -17.09 -5.39 0.03
CA THR A 362 -17.81 -4.91 -1.16
C THR A 362 -16.92 -4.82 -2.39
#